data_AF-A0A966ULQ5-F1
#
_entry.id   AF-A0A966ULQ5-F1
#
_cell.length_a   1.000
_cell.length_b   1.000
_cell.length_c   1.000
_cell.angle_alpha   90.00
_cell.angle_beta   90.00
_cell.angle_gamma   90.00
#
_symmetry.space_group_name_H-M   'P 1'
#
loop_
_entity.id
_entity.type
_entity.pdbx_description
1 polymer ?
#
loop_
_entity_poly.entity_id
_entity_poly.type
_entity_poly.pdbx_seq_one_letter_code
_entity_poly.pdbx_strand_id
1 'polypeptide(L)' 'EYPISPERFKDLKDDLGDGVAQPKKIVKLAKVADHSGSVDTSWGEKMHYDPKVDVIVRHGANDYGVVKKDIFDITYERI' A
#
# COMPACT_ATOMS: atom_id res chain seq x y z
N GLU A 1 12.64 -18.41 13.29
CA GLU A 1 12.18 -17.04 13.49
C GLU A 1 11.00 -16.81 12.55
N TYR A 2 9.89 -16.23 13.02
CA TYR A 2 8.78 -15.90 12.13
C TYR A 2 9.14 -14.63 11.34
N PRO A 3 8.74 -14.51 10.06
CA PRO A 3 9.12 -13.38 9.22
C PRO A 3 8.54 -12.04 9.65
N ILE A 4 7.58 -12.03 10.60
CA ILE A 4 6.93 -10.83 11.13
C ILE A 4 6.74 -10.96 12.65
N SER A 5 6.84 -9.84 13.36
CA SER A 5 6.62 -9.81 14.81
C SER A 5 5.12 -9.97 15.15
N PRO A 6 4.76 -10.37 16.38
CA PRO A 6 3.37 -10.47 16.81
C PRO A 6 2.59 -9.14 16.70
N GLU A 7 3.25 -8.01 16.94
CA GLU A 7 2.66 -6.67 16.78
C GLU A 7 2.35 -6.40 15.31
N ARG A 8 3.34 -6.65 14.44
CA ARG A 8 3.19 -6.50 12.98
C ARG A 8 2.11 -7.42 12.43
N PHE A 9 1.98 -8.62 12.98
CA PHE A 9 0.91 -9.55 12.63
C PHE A 9 -0.45 -8.97 13.02
N LYS A 10 -0.62 -8.51 14.26
CA LYS A 10 -1.88 -7.91 14.72
C LYS A 10 -2.30 -6.68 13.92
N ASP A 11 -1.35 -5.90 13.42
CA ASP A 11 -1.65 -4.72 12.59
C ASP A 11 -2.12 -5.08 11.17
N LEU A 12 -1.64 -6.21 10.63
CA LEU A 12 -1.81 -6.57 9.22
C LEU A 12 -2.80 -7.70 8.99
N LYS A 13 -3.07 -8.53 9.99
CA LYS A 13 -3.81 -9.79 9.87
C LYS A 13 -4.89 -9.92 10.92
N ASP A 14 -6.02 -10.49 10.53
CA ASP A 14 -7.01 -11.06 11.44
C ASP A 14 -6.72 -12.55 11.61
N ASP A 15 -6.63 -13.01 12.85
CA ASP A 15 -6.61 -14.43 13.20
C ASP A 15 -8.04 -14.94 13.25
N LEU A 16 -8.35 -15.96 12.45
CA LEU A 16 -9.69 -16.56 12.37
C LEU A 16 -9.91 -17.64 13.44
N GLY A 17 -8.88 -18.00 14.22
CA GLY A 17 -8.98 -18.95 15.33
C GLY A 17 -9.01 -20.42 14.91
N ASP A 18 -8.86 -20.72 13.62
CA ASP A 18 -8.85 -22.05 13.02
C ASP A 18 -7.49 -22.41 12.39
N GLY A 19 -6.44 -21.66 12.77
CA GLY A 19 -5.11 -21.75 12.18
C GLY A 19 -4.96 -20.98 10.85
N VAL A 20 -5.99 -20.25 10.41
CA VAL A 20 -5.96 -19.39 9.22
C VAL A 20 -5.92 -17.92 9.64
N ALA A 21 -5.08 -17.15 8.94
CA ALA A 21 -5.02 -15.70 9.09
C ALA A 21 -5.34 -15.01 7.76
N GLN A 22 -6.16 -13.97 7.79
CA GLN A 22 -6.50 -13.18 6.61
C GLN A 22 -5.94 -11.75 6.70
N PRO A 23 -5.59 -11.10 5.58
CA PRO A 23 -5.23 -9.68 5.58
C PRO A 23 -6.38 -8.80 6.11
N LYS A 24 -6.05 -7.87 7.00
CA LYS A 24 -6.98 -6.80 7.40
C LYS A 24 -7.23 -5.85 6.23
N LYS A 25 -8.47 -5.36 6.11
CA LYS A 25 -8.79 -4.22 5.22
C LYS A 25 -8.24 -2.94 5.85
N ILE A 26 -7.09 -2.46 5.36
CA ILE A 26 -6.45 -1.24 5.84
C ILE A 26 -6.74 -0.11 4.86
N VAL A 27 -7.42 0.94 5.33
CA VAL A 27 -7.66 2.15 4.53
C VAL A 27 -6.33 2.82 4.20
N LYS A 28 -6.13 3.12 2.91
CA LYS A 28 -4.94 3.82 2.41
C LYS A 28 -5.36 5.19 1.90
N LEU A 29 -4.50 6.19 2.13
CA LEU A 29 -4.64 7.49 1.49
C LEU A 29 -3.99 7.41 0.11
N ALA A 30 -4.70 7.88 -0.90
CA ALA A 30 -4.22 7.88 -2.29
C ALA A 30 -4.52 9.22 -2.97
N LYS A 31 -3.65 9.61 -3.90
CA LYS A 31 -3.83 10.80 -4.73
C LYS A 31 -3.39 10.49 -6.16
N VAL A 32 -4.21 10.86 -7.14
CA VAL A 32 -3.78 10.86 -8.56
C VAL A 32 -2.67 11.90 -8.73
N ALA A 33 -1.58 11.52 -9.37
CA ALA A 33 -0.47 12.42 -9.63
C ALA A 33 -0.95 13.67 -10.41
N ASP A 34 -0.59 14.85 -9.92
CA ASP A 34 -0.88 16.16 -10.52
C ASP A 34 0.31 16.73 -11.30
N HIS A 35 1.50 16.16 -11.10
CA HIS A 35 2.73 16.44 -11.85
C HIS A 35 3.61 15.18 -11.92
N SER A 36 4.66 15.22 -12.73
CA SER A 36 5.65 14.14 -12.75
C SER A 36 6.65 14.30 -11.61
N GLY A 37 7.07 13.20 -11.00
CA GLY A 37 7.97 13.24 -9.87
C GLY A 37 8.47 11.87 -9.45
N SER A 38 8.91 11.77 -8.21
CA SER A 38 9.31 10.49 -7.61
C SER A 38 9.01 10.44 -6.12
N VAL A 39 8.80 9.25 -5.59
CA VAL A 39 8.68 8.97 -4.16
C VAL A 39 9.72 7.93 -3.74
N ASP A 40 10.18 8.04 -2.50
CA ASP A 40 10.99 7.00 -1.89
C ASP A 40 10.08 5.90 -1.31
N THR A 41 10.41 4.65 -1.60
CA THR A 41 9.70 3.49 -1.07
C THR A 41 10.37 2.98 0.21
N SER A 42 9.61 2.30 1.07
CA SER A 42 10.17 1.70 2.29
C SER A 42 11.23 0.62 2.04
N TRP A 43 11.29 0.05 0.83
CA TRP A 43 12.30 -0.94 0.43
C TRP A 43 13.51 -0.33 -0.30
N GLY A 44 13.62 1.00 -0.34
CA GLY A 44 14.81 1.71 -0.83
C GLY A 44 14.83 2.00 -2.33
N GLU A 45 13.78 1.64 -3.06
CA GLU A 45 13.63 2.00 -4.47
C GLU A 45 12.98 3.37 -4.62
N LYS A 46 13.41 4.13 -5.62
CA LYS A 46 12.77 5.39 -6.01
C LYS A 46 11.79 5.13 -7.14
N MET A 47 10.50 5.33 -6.87
CA MET A 47 9.45 5.16 -7.87
C MET A 47 9.09 6.49 -8.52
N HIS A 48 9.13 6.52 -9.84
CA HIS A 48 8.72 7.67 -10.64
C HIS A 48 7.23 7.59 -10.96
N TYR A 49 6.57 8.74 -11.05
CA TYR A 49 5.16 8.85 -11.38
C TYR A 49 4.92 9.98 -12.37
N ASP A 50 3.87 9.81 -13.19
CA ASP A 50 3.42 10.78 -14.18
C ASP A 50 1.96 11.19 -13.96
N PRO A 51 1.60 12.45 -14.28
CA PRO A 51 0.28 12.98 -14.04
C PRO A 51 -0.78 12.24 -14.86
N LYS A 52 -2.00 12.12 -14.30
CA LYS A 52 -3.18 11.47 -14.92
C LYS A 52 -3.08 9.96 -15.16
N VAL A 53 -1.89 9.37 -15.09
CA VAL A 53 -1.65 7.94 -15.32
C VAL A 53 -1.37 7.22 -14.01
N ASP A 54 -0.65 7.85 -13.08
CA ASP A 54 -0.24 7.24 -11.84
C ASP A 54 -1.03 7.73 -10.63
N VAL A 55 -1.18 6.83 -9.66
CA VAL A 55 -1.76 7.07 -8.34
C VAL A 55 -0.69 6.83 -7.29
N ILE A 56 -0.45 7.82 -6.45
CA ILE A 56 0.47 7.73 -5.32
C ILE A 56 -0.34 7.20 -4.14
N VAL A 57 0.06 6.06 -3.60
CA VAL A 57 -0.59 5.39 -2.47
C VAL A 57 0.32 5.46 -1.25
N ARG A 58 -0.21 5.92 -0.11
CA ARG A 58 0.52 5.96 1.16
C ARG A 58 0.27 4.67 1.94
N HIS A 59 1.30 3.84 2.08
CA HIS A 59 1.25 2.58 2.82
C HIS A 59 1.44 2.77 4.33
N GLY A 60 2.18 3.82 4.74
CA GLY A 60 2.51 4.13 6.13
C GLY A 60 3.12 5.52 6.32
N ALA A 61 3.73 5.78 7.48
CA ALA A 61 4.50 7.00 7.68
C ALA A 61 5.76 6.96 6.80
N ASN A 62 5.89 7.92 5.87
CA ASN A 62 7.00 7.99 4.90
C ASN A 62 7.15 6.76 3.99
N ASP A 63 6.08 5.99 3.80
CA ASP A 63 6.06 4.81 2.93
C ASP A 63 5.03 5.00 1.84
N TYR A 64 5.51 5.21 0.62
CA TYR A 64 4.70 5.52 -0.56
C TYR A 64 4.99 4.52 -1.68
N GLY A 65 3.95 4.22 -2.44
CA GLY A 65 4.03 3.43 -3.67
C GLY A 65 3.39 4.19 -4.83
N VAL A 66 3.78 3.82 -6.04
CA VAL A 66 3.18 4.32 -7.27
C VAL A 66 2.45 3.17 -7.96
N VAL A 67 1.16 3.37 -8.27
CA VAL A 67 0.32 2.37 -8.92
C VAL A 67 -0.33 3.00 -10.14
N LYS A 68 -0.32 2.30 -11.28
CA LYS A 68 -1.03 2.75 -12.48
C LYS A 68 -2.54 2.84 -12.19
N LYS A 69 -3.21 3.87 -12.69
CA LYS A 69 -4.61 4.17 -12.37
C LYS A 69 -5.56 3.00 -12.66
N ASP A 70 -5.37 2.31 -13.78
CA ASP A 70 -6.14 1.12 -14.16
C ASP A 70 -5.95 -0.05 -13.18
N ILE A 71 -4.71 -0.31 -12.74
CA ILE A 71 -4.42 -1.30 -11.70
C ILE A 71 -5.05 -0.86 -10.38
N PHE A 72 -4.96 0.42 -10.02
CA PHE A 72 -5.55 0.96 -8.80
C PHE A 72 -7.06 0.73 -8.76
N ASP A 73 -7.75 0.95 -9.88
CA ASP A 73 -9.20 0.74 -10.01
C ASP A 73 -9.64 -0.72 -9.86
N ILE A 74 -8.75 -1.68 -10.17
CA ILE A 74 -9.00 -3.13 -9.99
C ILE A 74 -8.67 -3.57 -8.56
N THR A 75 -7.63 -3.00 -7.97
CA THR A 75 -7.04 -3.48 -6.71
C THR A 75 -7.59 -2.79 -5.46
N TYR A 76 -8.10 -1.57 -5.58
CA TYR A 76 -8.60 -0.79 -4.46
C TYR A 76 -10.10 -0.49 -4.58
N GLU A 77 -10.80 -0.69 -3.47
CA GLU A 77 -12.18 -0.24 -3.29
C GLU A 77 -12.18 1.20 -2.77
N ARG A 78 -12.88 2.11 -3.48
CA ARG A 78 -13.11 3.49 -3.01
C ARG A 78 -14.25 3.48 -2.00
N ILE A 79 -13.99 4.06 -0.83
CA ILE A 79 -14.97 4.26 0.25
C ILE A 79 -15.39 5.72 0.33
#